data_AF-K8P3V2-F1
#
_entry.id   AF-K8P3V2-F1
#
_cell.length_a   1.000
_cell.length_b   1.000
_cell.length_c   1.000
_cell.angle_alpha   90.00
_cell.angle_beta   90.00
_cell.angle_gamma   90.00
#
_symmetry.space_group_name_H-M   'P 1'
#
loop_
_entity.id
_entity.type
_entity.pdbx_description
1 polymer ?
#
loop_
_entity_poly.entity_id
_entity_poly.type
_entity_poly.pdbx_seq_one_letter_code
_entity_poly.pdbx_strand_id
1 'polypeptide(L)'
;MPVDTDDPIALFAVAEQHFAALQEIFHRLARERAQPLTEARPDRGLSDLIKPGEAAKLAKCSKSTVNRWCNDNPVDKPGGFAILIRERWHISKAPFLDFLARDPKADPIDETFER
;
A
#
# COMPACT_ATOMS: atom_id res chain seq x y z
N MET A 1 3.19 -18.42 -49.47
CA MET A 1 1.95 -18.58 -50.24
C MET A 1 0.81 -18.12 -49.35
N PRO A 2 -0.06 -17.19 -49.78
CA PRO A 2 -1.18 -16.74 -48.97
C PRO A 2 -2.18 -17.88 -48.81
N VAL A 3 -2.67 -18.10 -47.59
CA VAL A 3 -3.65 -19.14 -47.27
C VAL A 3 -5.02 -18.66 -47.78
N ASP A 4 -5.63 -19.41 -48.69
CA ASP A 4 -6.98 -19.15 -49.20
C ASP A 4 -7.99 -19.10 -48.04
N THR A 5 -8.60 -17.93 -47.86
CA THR A 5 -9.51 -17.60 -46.75
C THR A 5 -10.97 -18.02 -47.02
N ASP A 6 -11.22 -18.86 -48.02
CA ASP A 6 -12.57 -19.32 -48.43
C ASP A 6 -12.85 -20.81 -48.11
N ASP A 7 -11.92 -21.50 -47.43
CA ASP A 7 -12.19 -22.84 -46.92
C ASP A 7 -12.84 -22.75 -45.52
N PRO A 8 -14.14 -23.08 -45.38
CA PRO A 8 -14.83 -22.99 -44.10
C PRO A 8 -14.17 -23.90 -43.05
N ILE A 9 -13.55 -25.02 -43.45
CA ILE A 9 -12.85 -25.94 -42.54
C ILE A 9 -11.58 -25.28 -41.99
N ALA A 10 -10.83 -24.57 -42.83
CA ALA A 10 -9.67 -23.80 -42.39
C ALA A 10 -10.09 -22.64 -41.46
N LEU A 11 -11.25 -22.02 -41.73
CA LEU A 11 -11.82 -20.96 -40.89
C LEU A 11 -12.25 -21.49 -39.51
N PHE A 12 -12.81 -22.71 -39.45
CA PHE A 12 -13.13 -23.38 -38.19
C PHE A 12 -11.88 -23.75 -37.40
N ALA A 13 -10.83 -24.26 -38.04
CA ALA A 13 -9.57 -24.57 -37.37
C ALA A 13 -8.88 -23.31 -36.79
N VAL A 14 -8.93 -22.19 -37.52
CA VAL A 14 -8.44 -20.89 -37.05
C VAL A 14 -9.31 -20.36 -35.90
N ALA A 15 -10.64 -20.51 -35.97
CA ALA A 15 -11.54 -20.13 -34.90
C ALA A 15 -11.32 -20.95 -33.62
N GLU A 16 -11.08 -22.26 -33.72
CA GLU A 16 -10.75 -23.13 -32.58
C GLU A 16 -9.41 -22.73 -31.94
N GLN A 17 -8.40 -22.41 -32.75
CA GLN A 17 -7.12 -21.89 -32.24
C GLN A 17 -7.27 -20.55 -31.51
N HIS A 18 -8.07 -19.64 -32.05
CA HIS A 18 -8.37 -18.37 -31.39
C HIS A 18 -9.18 -18.56 -30.10
N PHE A 19 -10.12 -19.50 -30.08
CA PHE A 19 -10.90 -19.81 -28.89
C PHE A 19 -10.03 -20.42 -27.78
N ALA A 20 -9.11 -21.33 -28.11
CA ALA A 20 -8.14 -21.87 -27.18
C ALA A 20 -7.21 -20.77 -26.61
N ALA A 21 -6.73 -19.85 -27.45
CA ALA A 21 -5.93 -18.71 -27.02
C ALA A 21 -6.72 -17.77 -26.07
N LEU A 22 -7.99 -17.50 -26.37
CA LEU A 22 -8.87 -16.72 -25.48
C LEU A 22 -9.11 -17.44 -24.15
N GLN A 23 -9.36 -18.75 -24.16
CA GLN A 23 -9.51 -19.54 -22.94
C GLN A 23 -8.24 -19.51 -22.08
N GLU A 24 -7.06 -19.55 -22.69
CA GLU A 24 -5.79 -19.43 -21.98
C GLU A 24 -5.61 -18.04 -21.37
N ILE A 25 -5.96 -16.97 -22.10
CA ILE A 25 -5.96 -15.59 -21.58
C ILE A 25 -6.94 -15.46 -20.41
N PHE A 26 -8.16 -16.00 -20.53
CA PHE A 26 -9.13 -16.03 -19.44
C PHE A 26 -8.65 -16.86 -18.25
N HIS A 27 -7.97 -17.99 -18.47
CA HIS A 27 -7.37 -18.78 -17.40
C HIS A 27 -6.23 -18.05 -16.70
N ARG A 28 -5.40 -17.30 -17.45
CA ARG A 28 -4.35 -16.44 -16.87
C ARG A 28 -4.96 -15.29 -16.07
N LEU A 29 -5.95 -14.59 -16.61
CA LEU A 29 -6.71 -13.54 -15.91
C LEU A 29 -7.45 -14.10 -14.68
N ALA A 30 -8.02 -15.30 -14.77
CA ALA A 30 -8.66 -15.96 -13.64
C ALA A 30 -7.62 -16.38 -12.60
N ARG A 31 -6.42 -16.83 -13.00
CA ARG A 31 -5.29 -17.06 -12.08
C ARG A 31 -4.73 -15.79 -11.46
N GLU A 32 -4.74 -14.67 -12.16
CA GLU A 32 -4.34 -13.36 -11.61
C GLU A 32 -5.42 -12.76 -10.71
N ARG A 33 -6.70 -13.03 -10.97
CA ARG A 33 -7.82 -12.69 -10.07
C ARG A 33 -7.97 -13.64 -8.89
N ALA A 34 -7.57 -14.90 -9.05
CA ALA A 34 -7.60 -15.95 -8.03
C ALA A 34 -6.26 -16.12 -7.32
N GLN A 35 -5.20 -15.44 -7.78
CA GLN A 35 -4.19 -14.95 -6.85
C GLN A 35 -5.01 -14.17 -5.83
N PRO A 36 -4.93 -14.54 -4.54
CA PRO A 36 -5.39 -13.61 -3.54
C PRO A 36 -4.70 -12.28 -3.89
N LEU A 37 -5.33 -11.17 -3.56
CA LEU A 37 -4.58 -9.96 -3.26
C LEU A 37 -3.67 -10.25 -2.05
N THR A 38 -2.74 -11.19 -2.17
CA THR A 38 -1.76 -11.60 -1.18
C THR A 38 -0.60 -10.64 -1.12
N GLU A 39 -0.73 -9.49 -1.80
CA GLU A 39 -0.09 -8.23 -1.43
C GLU A 39 -1.04 -7.04 -1.62
N ALA A 40 -2.36 -7.21 -1.45
CA ALA A 40 -3.04 -6.15 -0.69
C ALA A 40 -2.45 -6.29 0.71
N ARG A 41 -1.34 -5.56 0.92
CA ARG A 41 -0.82 -5.19 2.24
C ARG A 41 -2.09 -5.06 3.08
N PRO A 42 -2.29 -5.89 4.11
CA PRO A 42 -3.55 -5.94 4.81
C PRO A 42 -3.97 -4.52 5.11
N ASP A 43 -5.27 -4.28 5.22
CA ASP A 43 -5.92 -3.03 5.65
C ASP A 43 -5.42 -2.52 7.04
N ARG A 44 -4.23 -2.95 7.49
CA ARG A 44 -3.24 -2.27 8.33
C ARG A 44 -3.01 -0.84 7.82
N GLY A 45 -3.97 0.03 8.05
CA GLY A 45 -3.58 1.38 8.40
C GLY A 45 -4.64 2.46 8.36
N LEU A 46 -5.82 2.19 7.79
CA LEU A 46 -6.89 3.20 7.74
C LEU A 46 -7.87 3.11 8.91
N SER A 47 -7.96 1.96 9.59
CA SER A 47 -8.87 1.77 10.73
C SER A 47 -8.36 2.37 12.05
N ASP A 48 -7.07 2.71 12.15
CA ASP A 48 -6.44 3.20 13.38
C ASP A 48 -5.56 4.44 13.09
N LEU A 49 -6.15 5.41 12.41
CA LEU A 49 -5.53 6.71 12.12
C LEU A 49 -5.61 7.62 13.35
N ILE A 50 -4.46 8.00 13.87
CA ILE A 50 -4.33 8.96 14.97
C ILE A 50 -3.87 10.31 14.46
N LYS A 51 -4.20 11.36 15.22
CA LYS A 51 -3.71 12.71 14.92
C LYS A 51 -2.27 12.88 15.41
N PRO A 52 -1.48 13.82 14.84
CA PRO A 52 -0.11 14.08 15.29
C PRO A 52 0.00 14.42 16.79
N GLY A 53 -1.04 15.02 17.37
CA GLY A 53 -1.08 15.30 18.81
C GLY A 53 -1.21 14.06 19.68
N GLU A 54 -1.88 13.01 19.20
CA GLU A 54 -1.97 11.72 19.92
C GLU A 54 -0.69 10.93 19.75
N ALA A 55 -0.12 10.92 18.54
CA ALA A 55 1.19 10.33 18.27
C ALA A 55 2.29 10.97 19.13
N ALA A 56 2.25 12.30 19.32
CA ALA A 56 3.18 13.01 20.21
C ALA A 56 3.10 12.54 21.66
N LYS A 57 1.87 12.30 22.17
CA LYS A 57 1.67 11.74 23.51
C LYS A 57 2.22 10.31 23.64
N LEU A 58 2.01 9.47 22.62
CA LEU A 58 2.53 8.10 22.60
C LEU A 58 4.06 8.06 22.56
N ALA A 59 4.67 8.94 21.75
CA ALA A 59 6.12 9.05 21.61
C ALA A 59 6.80 9.90 22.69
N LYS A 60 6.03 10.52 23.60
CA LYS A 60 6.52 11.47 24.62
C LYS A 60 7.42 12.56 24.03
N CYS A 61 7.06 13.04 22.83
CA CYS A 61 7.85 14.01 22.07
C CYS A 61 6.97 15.19 21.60
N SER A 62 7.61 16.23 21.05
CA SER A 62 6.88 17.41 20.61
C SER A 62 6.08 17.12 19.33
N LYS A 63 4.94 17.80 19.15
CA LYS A 63 4.16 17.70 17.90
C LYS A 63 4.98 18.10 16.67
N SER A 64 5.92 19.03 16.82
CA SER A 64 6.84 19.45 15.75
C SER A 64 7.78 18.31 15.34
N THR A 65 8.28 17.53 16.30
CA THR A 65 9.09 16.33 16.05
C THR A 65 8.29 15.30 15.27
N VAL A 66 7.05 15.02 15.69
CA VAL A 66 6.17 14.10 14.98
C VAL A 66 5.88 14.57 13.55
N ASN A 67 5.60 15.87 13.34
CA ASN A 67 5.38 16.41 12.00
C ASN A 67 6.61 16.26 11.10
N ARG A 68 7.83 16.37 11.65
CA ARG A 68 9.05 16.08 10.91
C ARG A 68 9.11 14.61 10.50
N TRP A 69 8.88 13.70 11.45
CA TRP A 69 8.83 12.27 11.17
C TRP A 69 7.76 11.90 10.13
N CYS A 70 6.61 12.57 10.15
CA CYS A 70 5.57 12.39 9.13
C CYS A 70 6.03 12.79 7.73
N ASN A 71 6.77 13.90 7.61
CA ASN A 71 7.34 14.30 6.32
C ASN A 71 8.41 13.31 5.83
N ASP A 72 9.22 12.77 6.76
CA ASP A 72 10.30 11.86 6.41
C ASP A 72 9.77 10.44 6.05
N ASN A 73 8.66 10.02 6.67
CA ASN A 73 8.10 8.66 6.57
C ASN A 73 6.65 8.62 6.04
N PRO A 74 6.37 9.15 4.82
CA PRO A 74 5.06 9.02 4.20
C PRO A 74 4.75 7.56 3.87
N VAL A 75 3.47 7.17 3.91
CA VAL A 75 2.98 5.80 3.66
C VAL A 75 3.40 5.21 2.30
N ASP A 76 3.73 6.07 1.34
CA ASP A 76 4.22 5.68 0.02
C ASP A 76 5.63 5.06 0.06
N LYS A 77 6.38 5.27 1.15
CA LYS A 77 7.68 4.64 1.37
C LYS A 77 7.54 3.31 2.13
N PRO A 78 8.44 2.33 1.89
CA PRO A 78 8.51 1.13 2.71
C PRO A 78 8.70 1.48 4.19
N GLY A 79 7.81 0.98 5.06
CA GLY A 79 7.81 1.31 6.49
C GLY A 79 7.22 2.68 6.85
N GLY A 80 6.70 3.43 5.88
CA GLY A 80 6.04 4.70 6.11
C GLY A 80 4.72 4.56 6.86
N PHE A 81 4.37 5.59 7.63
CA PHE A 81 3.22 5.59 8.53
C PHE A 81 2.37 6.86 8.46
N ALA A 82 2.81 7.90 7.73
CA ALA A 82 2.13 9.19 7.68
C ALA A 82 1.45 9.44 6.34
N ILE A 83 0.23 9.99 6.39
CA ILE A 83 -0.54 10.40 5.21
C ILE A 83 -1.06 11.82 5.38
N LEU A 84 -0.96 12.63 4.32
CA LEU A 84 -1.49 14.00 4.30
C LEU A 84 -2.88 13.99 3.65
N ILE A 85 -3.92 14.27 4.43
CA ILE A 85 -5.31 14.32 3.96
C ILE A 85 -5.85 15.73 4.22
N ARG A 86 -6.25 16.44 3.16
CA ARG A 86 -6.76 17.83 3.25
C ARG A 86 -5.83 18.72 4.10
N GLU A 87 -4.54 18.71 3.77
CA GLU A 87 -3.49 19.49 4.45
C GLU A 87 -3.25 19.12 5.93
N ARG A 88 -3.79 17.99 6.39
CA ARG A 88 -3.62 17.51 7.77
C ARG A 88 -2.98 16.14 7.79
N TRP A 89 -1.91 16.02 8.57
CA TRP A 89 -1.26 14.73 8.82
C TRP A 89 -2.17 13.80 9.61
N HIS A 90 -2.24 12.56 9.15
CA HIS A 90 -2.82 11.43 9.85
C HIS A 90 -1.76 10.34 9.90
N ILE A 91 -1.72 9.62 11.02
CA ILE A 91 -0.65 8.66 11.29
C ILE A 91 -1.29 7.31 11.53
N SER A 92 -0.81 6.29 10.82
CA SER A 92 -1.20 4.92 11.08
C SER A 92 -0.51 4.42 12.35
N LYS A 93 -1.31 4.07 13.36
CA LYS A 93 -0.80 3.77 14.70
C LYS A 93 0.15 2.58 14.78
N ALA A 94 -0.19 1.45 14.15
CA ALA A 94 0.65 0.25 14.23
C ALA A 94 2.04 0.44 13.56
N PRO A 95 2.13 0.93 12.31
CA PRO A 95 3.42 1.28 11.70
C PRO A 95 4.21 2.34 12.48
N PHE A 96 3.53 3.29 13.12
CA PHE A 96 4.17 4.29 13.97
C PHE A 96 4.78 3.67 15.25
N LEU A 97 4.08 2.73 15.90
CA LEU A 97 4.62 2.00 17.04
C LEU A 97 5.82 1.12 16.63
N ASP A 98 5.77 0.47 15.46
CA ASP A 98 6.90 -0.27 14.91
C ASP A 98 8.10 0.66 14.64
N PHE A 99 7.86 1.88 14.17
CA PHE A 99 8.89 2.90 13.99
C PHE A 99 9.54 3.29 15.33
N LEU A 100 8.74 3.56 16.37
CA LEU A 100 9.25 3.88 17.71
C LEU A 100 10.05 2.73 18.33
N ALA A 101 9.67 1.48 18.07
CA ALA A 101 10.39 0.31 18.56
C ALA A 101 11.75 0.12 17.86
N ARG A 102 11.89 0.59 16.61
CA ARG A 102 13.11 0.49 15.81
C ARG A 102 14.07 1.65 16.03
N ASP A 103 13.56 2.84 16.34
CA ASP A 103 14.35 4.06 16.48
C ASP A 103 14.27 4.60 17.92
N PRO A 104 15.13 4.12 18.84
CA PRO A 104 15.11 4.52 20.25
C PRO A 104 15.60 5.95 20.51
N LYS A 105 15.97 6.73 19.47
CA LYS A 105 16.39 8.14 19.58
C LYS A 105 15.24 9.14 19.67
N ALA A 106 14.01 8.68 19.89
CA ALA A 106 12.97 9.54 20.41
C ALA A 106 13.30 9.90 21.87
N ASP A 107 14.29 10.77 22.08
CA ASP A 107 14.61 11.31 23.39
C ASP A 107 13.32 11.87 24.00
N PRO A 108 12.88 11.37 25.18
CA PRO A 108 11.73 11.92 25.86
C PRO A 108 12.02 13.39 26.17
N ILE A 109 11.03 14.26 25.95
CA ILE A 109 11.15 15.67 26.32
C ILE A 109 11.49 15.73 27.81
N ASP A 110 12.66 16.30 28.10
CA ASP A 110 13.05 16.72 29.44
C ASP A 110 11.94 17.65 29.97
N GLU A 111 11.23 17.24 31.01
CA GLU A 111 10.11 17.95 31.64
C GLU A 111 10.61 19.19 32.41
N THR A 112 11.39 20.05 31.77
CA THR A 112 11.74 21.39 32.24
C THR A 112 10.89 22.42 31.52
N PHE A 113 9.60 22.44 31.87
CA PHE A 113 8.77 23.62 31.73
C PHE A 113 8.19 23.97 33.10
N GLU A 114 9.07 24.40 34.02
CA GLU A 114 8.69 25.37 35.04
C GLU A 114 8.70 26.76 34.38
N ARG A 115 7.51 27.36 34.25
CA ARG A 115 7.15 28.73 34.68
C ARG A 115 5.89 29.23 33.98
#